data_AF-A0A4R2C2X3-F1
#
_entry.id   AF-A0A4R2C2X3-F1
#
_cell.length_a   1.000
_cell.length_b   1.000
_cell.length_c   1.000
_cell.angle_alpha   90.00
_cell.angle_beta   90.00
_cell.angle_gamma   90.00
#
_symmetry.space_group_name_H-M   'P 1'
#
loop_
_entity.id
_entity.type
_entity.pdbx_description
1 polymer ?
#
loop_
_entity_poly.entity_id
_entity_poly.type
_entity_poly.pdbx_seq_one_letter_code
_entity_poly.pdbx_strand_id
1 'polypeptide(L)' 'MRPEFGCGLRRYLMEPNTAATRASMQQDIEDAIRIWEPRIQLTNVAVTPGEDPSMVWIEIAYLRLVDRRADNLVYPFYLR' A
#
# COMPACT_ATOMS: atom_id res chain seq x y z
N MET A 1 14.23 -11.19 -15.73
CA MET A 1 13.47 -10.03 -15.18
C MET A 1 12.17 -10.58 -14.61
N ARG A 2 11.69 -10.12 -13.44
CA ARG A 2 10.42 -10.55 -12.83
C ARG A 2 9.31 -9.57 -13.22
N PRO A 3 8.45 -9.85 -14.22
CA PRO A 3 7.48 -8.88 -14.75
C PRO A 3 6.36 -8.57 -13.76
N GLU A 4 5.99 -9.56 -12.94
CA GLU A 4 4.91 -9.48 -11.95
C GLU A 4 5.34 -8.84 -10.61
N PHE A 5 6.61 -8.45 -10.48
CA PHE A 5 7.13 -7.92 -9.22
C PHE A 5 6.62 -6.50 -8.97
N GLY A 6 5.86 -6.32 -7.89
CA GLY A 6 5.30 -5.04 -7.45
C GLY A 6 3.84 -5.15 -6.99
N CYS A 7 3.24 -4.02 -6.65
CA CYS A 7 1.83 -3.90 -6.27
C CYS A 7 0.94 -3.45 -7.45
N GLY A 8 1.55 -2.98 -8.55
CA GLY A 8 0.79 -2.50 -9.71
C GLY A 8 -0.02 -1.23 -9.41
N LEU A 9 0.34 -0.45 -8.39
CA LEU A 9 -0.35 0.80 -8.01
C LEU A 9 -0.48 1.80 -9.16
N ARG A 10 0.38 1.67 -10.17
CA ARG A 10 0.33 2.44 -11.42
C ARG A 10 -1.01 2.34 -12.15
N ARG A 11 -1.78 1.25 -11.98
CA ARG A 11 -3.13 1.11 -12.56
C ARG A 11 -4.12 2.15 -12.01
N TYR A 12 -3.86 2.68 -10.82
CA TYR A 12 -4.73 3.64 -10.15
C TYR A 12 -4.45 5.09 -10.52
N LEU A 13 -3.37 5.40 -11.24
CA LEU A 13 -2.97 6.77 -11.55
C LEU A 13 -4.09 7.61 -12.22
N MET A 14 -4.98 6.97 -12.99
CA MET A 14 -6.10 7.63 -13.66
C MET A 14 -7.47 7.34 -13.05
N GLU A 15 -7.51 6.66 -11.90
CA GLU A 15 -8.76 6.34 -11.21
C GLU A 15 -9.20 7.50 -10.30
N PRO A 16 -10.51 7.77 -10.16
CA PRO A 16 -10.99 8.77 -9.22
C PRO A 16 -10.68 8.36 -7.77
N ASN A 17 -10.35 9.32 -6.90
CA ASN A 17 -10.07 9.09 -5.47
C ASN A 17 -11.36 8.80 -4.67
N THR A 18 -12.03 7.70 -4.99
CA THR A 18 -13.23 7.25 -4.29
C THR A 18 -12.86 6.30 -3.16
N ALA A 19 -13.78 6.09 -2.21
CA ALA A 19 -13.59 5.10 -1.17
C ALA A 19 -13.40 3.68 -1.73
N ALA A 20 -14.06 3.35 -2.85
CA ALA A 20 -13.92 2.05 -3.51
C ALA A 20 -12.51 1.86 -4.11
N THR A 21 -11.97 2.91 -4.73
CA THR A 21 -10.60 2.91 -5.28
C THR A 21 -9.58 2.70 -4.17
N ARG A 22 -9.73 3.41 -3.03
CA ARG A 22 -8.84 3.25 -1.87
C ARG A 22 -8.93 1.86 -1.25
N ALA A 23 -10.13 1.29 -1.13
CA ALA A 23 -10.30 -0.08 -0.65
C ALA A 23 -9.64 -1.11 -1.58
N SER A 24 -9.75 -0.91 -2.89
CA SER A 24 -9.10 -1.77 -3.88
C SER A 24 -7.57 -1.66 -3.79
N MET A 25 -7.02 -0.45 -3.68
CA MET A 25 -5.59 -0.24 -3.43
C MET A 25 -5.12 -0.93 -2.16
N GLN A 26 -5.88 -0.79 -1.06
CA GLN A 26 -5.53 -1.42 0.21
C GLN A 26 -5.37 -2.93 0.02
N GLN A 27 -6.37 -3.58 -0.60
CA GLN A 27 -6.35 -5.02 -0.87
C GLN A 27 -5.12 -5.42 -1.70
N ASP A 28 -4.83 -4.68 -2.77
CA ASP A 28 -3.69 -4.96 -3.65
C ASP A 28 -2.34 -4.76 -2.96
N ILE A 29 -2.23 -3.78 -2.06
CA ILE A 29 -1.03 -3.55 -1.25
C ILE A 29 -0.83 -4.71 -0.28
N GLU A 30 -1.89 -5.14 0.40
CA GLU A 30 -1.85 -6.28 1.33
C GLU A 30 -1.39 -7.55 0.61
N ASP A 31 -1.95 -7.86 -0.56
CA ASP A 31 -1.61 -9.05 -1.33
C ASP A 31 -0.20 -8.98 -1.89
N ALA A 32 0.22 -7.83 -2.42
CA ALA A 32 1.58 -7.64 -2.92
C ALA A 32 2.62 -7.82 -1.82
N ILE A 33 2.40 -7.27 -0.62
CA ILE A 33 3.30 -7.44 0.52
C ILE A 33 3.34 -8.90 0.95
N ARG A 34 2.18 -9.57 1.03
CA ARG A 34 2.10 -10.98 1.41
C ARG A 34 2.85 -11.90 0.44
N ILE A 35 2.81 -11.61 -0.86
CA ILE A 35 3.49 -12.40 -1.90
C ILE A 35 5.00 -12.11 -1.92
N TRP A 36 5.39 -10.84 -1.82
CA TRP A 36 6.75 -10.43 -2.12
C TRP A 36 7.63 -10.17 -0.89
N GLU A 37 7.07 -9.96 0.30
CA GLU A 37 7.80 -9.59 1.51
C GLU A 37 7.54 -10.55 2.69
N PRO A 38 8.07 -11.78 2.65
CA PRO A 38 7.88 -12.77 3.72
C PRO A 38 8.63 -12.43 5.02
N ARG A 39 9.43 -11.35 5.03
CA ARG A 39 10.27 -10.93 6.18
C ARG A 39 9.47 -10.14 7.22
N ILE A 40 8.29 -9.67 6.86
CA ILE A 40 7.41 -8.88 7.72
C ILE A 40 6.08 -9.59 7.88
N GLN A 41 5.48 -9.45 9.06
CA GLN A 41 4.08 -9.79 9.29
C GLN A 41 3.29 -8.49 9.18
N LEU A 42 2.40 -8.41 8.20
CA LEU A 42 1.55 -7.25 8.00
C LEU A 42 0.52 -7.16 9.13
N THR A 43 0.44 -6.00 9.78
CA THR A 43 -0.49 -5.77 10.91
C THR A 43 -1.66 -4.89 10.50
N ASN A 44 -1.41 -3.87 9.69
CA ASN A 44 -2.44 -2.98 9.17
C ASN A 44 -1.99 -2.30 7.86
N VAL A 45 -2.91 -2.11 6.94
CA VAL A 45 -2.74 -1.21 5.79
C VAL A 45 -3.92 -0.24 5.79
N ALA A 46 -3.65 1.05 5.72
CA ALA A 46 -4.67 2.06 5.57
C ALA A 46 -4.35 2.94 4.36
N VAL A 47 -5.38 3.19 3.56
CA VAL A 47 -5.31 4.13 2.44
C VAL A 47 -6.27 5.28 2.73
N THR A 48 -5.74 6.44 3.10
CA THR A 48 -6.52 7.62 3.49
C THR A 48 -6.39 8.72 2.44
N PRO A 49 -7.42 9.55 2.24
CA PRO A 49 -7.31 10.68 1.32
C PRO A 49 -6.31 11.72 1.87
N GLY A 50 -5.50 12.29 0.98
CA GLY A 50 -4.63 13.40 1.31
C GLY A 50 -5.35 14.75 1.26
N GLU A 51 -4.59 15.83 1.47
CA GLU A 51 -5.10 17.20 1.35
C GLU A 51 -5.55 17.52 -0.07
N ASP A 52 -4.80 17.03 -1.07
CA ASP A 52 -5.18 17.12 -2.47
C ASP A 52 -6.14 16.00 -2.88
N PRO A 53 -7.15 16.26 -3.72
CA PRO A 53 -8.06 15.23 -4.24
C PRO A 53 -7.35 14.11 -5.01
N SER A 54 -6.19 14.41 -5.59
CA SER A 54 -5.32 13.47 -6.29
C SER A 54 -4.29 12.80 -5.40
N MET A 55 -4.24 13.10 -4.10
CA MET A 55 -3.29 12.50 -3.17
C MET A 55 -3.97 11.49 -2.26
N VAL A 56 -3.28 10.38 -1.99
CA VAL A 56 -3.63 9.41 -0.96
C VAL A 56 -2.41 9.12 -0.11
N TRP A 57 -2.65 8.95 1.18
CA TRP A 57 -1.67 8.45 2.13
C TRP A 57 -1.83 6.95 2.23
N ILE A 58 -0.72 6.23 2.07
CA ILE A 58 -0.63 4.79 2.28
C ILE A 58 0.16 4.58 3.56
N GLU A 59 -0.51 4.06 4.58
CA GLU A 59 0.09 3.72 5.87
C GLU A 59 0.16 2.20 5.99
N ILE A 60 1.34 1.67 6.26
CA ILE A 60 1.60 0.23 6.34
C ILE A 60 2.28 -0.03 7.68
N ALA A 61 1.52 -0.56 8.63
CA ALA A 61 2.05 -1.02 9.90
C ALA A 61 2.36 -2.52 9.82
N TYR A 62 3.57 -2.90 10.24
CA TYR A 62 4.04 -4.28 10.17
C TYR A 62 4.95 -4.63 11.34
N LEU A 63 5.08 -5.92 11.60
CA LEU A 63 6.03 -6.50 12.54
C LEU A 63 7.18 -7.11 11.74
N ARG A 64 8.41 -6.65 11.98
CA ARG A 64 9.60 -7.26 11.39
C ARG A 64 9.90 -8.57 12.09
N LEU A 65 9.95 -9.68 11.36
CA LEU A 65 10.04 -11.02 11.97
C LEU A 65 11.41 -11.32 12.58
N VAL A 66 12.47 -10.65 12.12
CA VAL A 66 13.86 -10.90 12.55
C VAL A 66 14.09 -10.44 13.99
N ASP A 67 13.63 -9.24 14.35
CA ASP A 67 13.84 -8.60 15.66
C ASP A 67 12.54 -8.42 16.46
N ARG A 68 11.40 -8.85 15.89
CA ARG A 68 10.04 -8.65 16.43
C ARG A 68 9.75 -7.19 16.75
N ARG A 69 10.28 -6.27 15.96
CA ARG A 69 10.02 -4.84 16.11
C ARG A 69 8.80 -4.44 15.28
N ALA A 70 7.86 -3.74 15.92
CA ALA A 70 6.77 -3.08 15.21
C ALA A 70 7.30 -1.80 14.55
N ASP A 71 6.93 -1.60 13.29
CA ASP A 71 7.33 -0.46 12.49
C ASP A 71 6.18 0.02 11.61
N ASN A 72 6.27 1.25 11.13
CA ASN A 72 5.26 1.86 10.26
C ASN A 72 5.93 2.54 9.07
N LEU A 73 5.37 2.33 7.89
CA LEU A 73 5.77 3.02 6.67
C LEU A 73 4.62 3.88 6.18
N VAL A 74 4.87 5.18 6.07
CA VAL A 74 3.91 6.14 5.50
C VAL A 74 4.44 6.61 4.15
N TYR A 75 3.63 6.45 3.11
CA TYR A 75 4.00 6.77 1.74
C TYR A 75 2.92 7.63 1.06
N PRO A 76 3.26 8.85 0.57
CA PRO A 76 2.36 9.65 -0.23
C PRO A 76 2.30 9.12 -1.67
N PHE A 77 1.10 8.84 -2.18
CA PHE A 77 0.87 8.43 -3.56
C PHE A 77 -0.06 9.42 -4.28
N TYR A 78 0.32 9.80 -5.50
CA TYR A 78 -0.44 10.74 -6.34
C TYR A 78 -1.13 9.99 -7.48
N LEU A 79 -2.44 10.15 -7.56
CA LEU A 79 -3.34 9.78 -8.65
C LEU A 79 -3.27 10.88 -9.73
N ARG A 80 -2.34 10.82 -10.66
CA ARG A 80 -2.24 11.77 -11.78
C ARG A 80 -2.09 11.07 -13.12
#